data_AF-A0A661Y9G3-F1
#
_entry.id   AF-A0A661Y9G3-F1
#
_cell.length_a   1.000
_cell.length_b   1.000
_cell.length_c   1.000
_cell.angle_alpha   90.00
_cell.angle_beta   90.00
_cell.angle_gamma   90.00
#
_symmetry.space_group_name_H-M   'P 1'
#
loop_
_entity.id
_entity.type
_entity.pdbx_description
1 polymer ?
#
loop_
_entity_poly.entity_id
_entity_poly.type
_entity_poly.pdbx_seq_one_letter_code
_entity_poly.pdbx_strand_id
1 'polypeptide(L)' 'EIGTLLADRDPETGKNRYPELELVRLTIPRRVYTNNHMDYVFAALANVYDRRHEIKKGFKIVKEAPILRHFTVELERVKN' A
#
# COMPACT_ATOMS: atom_id res chain seq x y z
N GLU A 1 -3.94 4.03 -2.58
CA GLU A 1 -3.81 3.38 -1.26
C GLU A 1 -4.61 4.17 -0.25
N ILE A 2 -5.28 3.47 0.66
CA ILE A 2 -6.00 4.03 1.82
C ILE A 2 -5.55 3.17 2.99
N GLY A 3 -4.87 3.73 3.98
CA GLY A 3 -4.22 2.92 5.01
C GLY A 3 -3.28 3.73 5.88
N THR A 4 -2.58 3.05 6.80
CA THR A 4 -1.69 3.63 7.81
C THR A 4 -0.55 4.46 7.20
N LEU A 5 -0.13 4.18 5.97
CA LEU A 5 0.88 5.00 5.28
C LEU A 5 0.30 6.34 4.81
N LEU A 6 -0.94 6.34 4.32
CA LEU A 6 -1.67 7.54 3.92
C LEU A 6 -2.11 8.36 5.14
N ALA A 7 -2.53 7.68 6.21
CA ALA A 7 -2.87 8.30 7.48
C ALA A 7 -1.59 8.84 8.11
N ASP A 8 -1.39 10.16 8.05
CA ASP A 8 -0.20 10.81 8.58
C ASP A 8 -0.05 10.56 10.10
N ARG A 9 1.08 10.97 10.69
CA ARG A 9 1.26 10.92 12.14
C ARG A 9 0.27 11.86 12.83
N ASP A 10 -0.11 11.48 14.04
CA ASP A 10 -0.87 12.35 14.90
C ASP A 10 -0.02 13.58 15.31
N PRO A 11 -0.51 14.83 15.10
CA PRO A 11 0.28 16.03 15.32
C PRO A 11 0.53 16.34 16.80
N GLU A 12 -0.26 15.78 17.72
CA GLU A 12 -0.09 15.99 19.16
C GLU A 12 0.75 14.89 19.80
N THR A 13 0.51 13.64 19.39
CA THR A 13 1.16 12.46 20.02
C THR A 13 2.33 11.89 19.24
N GLY A 14 2.48 12.28 17.96
CA GLY A 14 3.48 11.73 17.04
C GLY A 14 3.28 10.25 16.70
N LYS A 15 2.18 9.61 17.13
CA LYS A 15 1.92 8.18 16.91
C LYS A 15 1.33 7.92 15.53
N ASN A 16 1.47 6.68 15.06
CA ASN A 16 0.81 6.24 13.83
C ASN A 16 -0.70 6.22 14.03
N ARG A 17 -1.42 6.73 13.04
CA ARG A 17 -2.87 6.61 12.95
C ARG A 17 -3.20 5.35 12.18
N TYR A 18 -3.93 4.44 12.82
CA TYR A 18 -4.37 3.19 12.21
C TYR A 18 -5.81 3.37 11.75
N PRO A 19 -6.06 3.59 10.44
CA PRO A 19 -7.42 3.66 9.92
C PRO A 19 -8.08 2.28 10.00
N GLU A 20 -9.40 2.27 10.03
CA GLU A 20 -10.19 1.02 10.06
C GLU A 20 -10.01 0.18 8.78
N LEU A 21 -9.58 0.81 7.69
CA LEU A 21 -9.45 0.20 6.37
C LEU A 21 -8.01 0.30 5.86
N GLU A 22 -7.42 -0.85 5.52
CA GLU A 22 -6.12 -0.99 4.85
C GLU A 22 -6.35 -1.55 3.42
N LEU A 23 -6.49 -0.63 2.46
CA LEU A 23 -6.92 -0.92 1.10
C LEU A 23 -5.91 -0.43 0.05
N VAL A 24 -5.66 -1.29 -0.94
CA VAL A 24 -5.01 -0.90 -2.19
C VAL A 24 -6.07 -0.39 -3.17
N ARG A 25 -5.87 0.82 -3.70
CA ARG A 25 -6.83 1.46 -4.62
C ARG A 25 -6.40 1.24 -6.07
N LEU A 26 -7.24 0.61 -6.87
CA LEU A 26 -7.06 0.46 -8.32
C LEU A 26 -7.77 1.61 -9.05
N THR A 27 -7.02 2.62 -9.49
CA THR A 27 -7.56 3.76 -10.25
C THR A 27 -7.33 3.57 -11.74
N ILE A 28 -8.41 3.56 -12.53
CA ILE A 28 -8.37 3.38 -13.99
C ILE A 28 -8.53 4.75 -14.68
N PRO A 29 -7.48 5.27 -15.35
CA PRO A 29 -7.57 6.49 -16.14
C PRO A 29 -8.51 6.33 -17.34
N ARG A 30 -9.30 7.37 -17.60
CA ARG A 30 -10.32 7.37 -18.66
C ARG A 30 -9.66 7.29 -20.04
N ARG A 31 -10.10 6.32 -20.87
CA ARG A 31 -9.66 6.13 -22.28
C ARG A 31 -8.16 5.86 -22.46
N VAL A 32 -7.47 5.37 -21.43
CA VAL A 32 -6.03 5.02 -21.52
C VAL A 32 -5.81 3.53 -21.75
N TYR A 33 -6.60 2.68 -21.08
CA TYR A 33 -6.39 1.24 -21.10
C TYR A 33 -7.43 0.50 -21.96
N THR A 34 -7.03 -0.69 -22.41
CA THR A 34 -7.85 -1.63 -23.18
C THR A 34 -8.23 -2.85 -22.33
N ASN A 35 -9.12 -3.72 -22.82
CA ASN A 35 -9.51 -4.93 -22.11
C ASN A 35 -8.33 -5.85 -21.81
N ASN A 36 -7.36 -5.98 -22.72
CA ASN A 36 -6.16 -6.79 -22.49
C ASN A 36 -5.34 -6.30 -21.27
N HIS A 37 -5.35 -4.98 -20.99
CA HIS A 37 -4.70 -4.46 -19.78
C HIS A 37 -5.46 -4.88 -18.52
N MET A 38 -6.79 -4.95 -18.59
CA MET A 38 -7.63 -5.41 -17.49
C MET A 38 -7.44 -6.92 -17.23
N ASP A 39 -7.32 -7.73 -18.27
CA ASP A 39 -7.02 -9.16 -18.16
C ASP A 39 -5.67 -9.40 -17.48
N TYR A 40 -4.67 -8.58 -17.83
CA TYR A 40 -3.37 -8.63 -17.18
C TYR A 40 -3.45 -8.26 -15.69
N VAL A 41 -4.15 -7.18 -15.35
CA VAL A 41 -4.37 -6.77 -13.95
C VAL A 41 -5.09 -7.87 -13.16
N PHE A 42 -6.10 -8.50 -13.76
CA PHE A 42 -6.81 -9.62 -13.16
C PHE A 42 -5.86 -10.79 -12.86
N ALA A 43 -5.07 -11.22 -13.84
CA ALA A 43 -4.10 -12.31 -13.65
C ALA A 43 -3.07 -11.98 -12.57
N ALA A 44 -2.58 -10.73 -12.51
CA ALA A 44 -1.63 -10.31 -11.47
C ALA A 44 -2.27 -10.37 -10.07
N LEU A 45 -3.51 -9.90 -9.91
CA LEU A 45 -4.22 -9.92 -8.63
C LEU A 45 -4.58 -11.33 -8.18
N ALA A 46 -5.01 -12.20 -9.11
CA ALA A 46 -5.28 -13.61 -8.82
C ALA A 46 -4.03 -14.31 -8.26
N ASN A 47 -2.87 -14.12 -8.92
CA ASN A 47 -1.61 -14.67 -8.46
C ASN A 47 -1.21 -14.21 -7.04
N VAL A 48 -1.48 -12.95 -6.69
CA VAL A 48 -1.24 -12.41 -5.34
C VAL A 48 -2.22 -13.01 -4.33
N TYR A 49 -3.49 -13.13 -4.70
CA TYR A 49 -4.52 -13.70 -3.84
C TYR A 49 -4.26 -15.17 -3.50
N ASP A 50 -3.80 -15.95 -4.48
CA ASP A 50 -3.49 -17.37 -4.30
C ASP A 50 -2.36 -17.60 -3.29
N ARG A 51 -1.32 -16.75 -3.32
CA ARG A 51 -0.18 -16.82 -2.40
C ARG A 51 -0.33 -15.99 -1.12
N ARG A 52 -1.51 -15.43 -0.84
CA ARG A 52 -1.69 -14.47 0.29
C ARG A 52 -1.25 -15.03 1.64
N HIS A 53 -1.38 -16.34 1.85
CA HIS A 53 -0.98 -17.02 3.08
C HIS A 53 0.54 -17.25 3.21
N GLU A 54 1.27 -17.13 2.10
CA GLU A 54 2.75 -17.18 2.08
C GLU A 54 3.35 -15.81 2.41
N ILE A 55 2.61 -14.72 2.19
CA ILE A 55 3.01 -13.35 2.47
C ILE A 55 2.82 -13.07 3.98
N LYS A 56 3.71 -13.64 4.79
CA LYS A 56 3.62 -13.57 6.27
C LYS A 56 4.33 -12.36 6.89
N LYS A 57 5.03 -11.56 6.07
CA LYS A 57 5.89 -10.49 6.55
C LYS A 57 5.44 -9.16 5.98
N GLY A 58 5.21 -8.20 6.88
CA GLY A 58 5.01 -6.80 6.54
C GLY A 58 6.32 -6.05 6.34
N PHE A 59 6.20 -4.73 6.31
CA PHE A 59 7.30 -3.79 6.16
C PHE A 59 7.42 -2.92 7.42
N LYS A 60 8.64 -2.45 7.70
CA LYS A 60 8.91 -1.39 8.67
C LYS A 60 9.36 -0.13 7.93
N ILE A 61 9.00 1.02 8.49
CA ILE A 61 9.48 2.32 8.00
C ILE A 61 10.91 2.51 8.48
N VAL A 62 11.84 2.77 7.55
CA VAL A 62 13.25 3.09 7.84
C VAL A 62 13.46 4.60 7.84
N LYS A 63 12.75 5.30 6.96
CA LYS A 63 12.82 6.75 6.80
C LYS A 63 11.47 7.28 6.34
N GLU A 64 11.08 8.42 6.85
CA GLU A 64 9.85 9.11 6.46
C GLU A 64 10.06 10.63 6.51
N ALA A 65 9.33 11.36 5.67
CA ALA A 65 9.25 12.82 5.78
C ALA A 65 8.26 13.23 6.88
N PRO A 66 8.41 14.44 7.47
CA PRO A 66 7.52 14.92 8.53
C PRO A 66 6.07 15.17 8.07
N ILE A 67 5.85 15.35 6.77
CA ILE A 67 4.53 15.65 6.18
C ILE A 67 4.39 14.82 4.90
N LEU A 68 3.18 14.32 4.62
CA LEU A 68 2.87 13.54 3.41
C LEU A 68 3.83 12.35 3.19
N ARG A 69 4.15 11.65 4.29
CA ARG A 69 5.14 10.57 4.31
C ARG A 69 4.95 9.50 3.23
N HIS A 70 3.72 9.22 2.79
CA HIS A 70 3.42 8.20 1.78
C HIS A 70 4.08 8.45 0.42
N PHE A 71 4.53 9.67 0.11
CA PHE A 71 5.25 9.94 -1.14
C PHE A 71 6.75 9.63 -1.08
N THR A 72 7.37 9.69 0.11
CA THR A 72 8.84 9.66 0.26
C THR A 72 9.31 8.62 1.29
N VAL A 73 8.41 7.76 1.77
CA VAL A 73 8.72 6.72 2.75
C VAL A 73 9.68 5.68 2.17
N GLU A 74 10.68 5.28 2.95
CA GLU A 74 11.54 4.15 2.67
C GLU A 74 11.16 2.98 3.60
N LEU A 75 10.87 1.82 3.00
CA LEU A 75 10.38 0.63 3.68
C LEU A 75 11.40 -0.51 3.58
N GLU A 76 11.65 -1.20 4.69
CA GLU A 76 12.42 -2.45 4.69
C GLU A 76 11.51 -3.61 5.10
N ARG A 77 11.71 -4.78 4.49
CA ARG A 77 11.00 -5.99 4.88
C ARG A 77 11.44 -6.40 6.28
N VAL A 78 10.50 -6.73 7.16
CA VAL A 78 10.81 -7.19 8.51
C VAL A 78 11.61 -8.50 8.43
N LYS A 79 12.81 -8.53 9.03
CA LYS A 79 13.63 -9.74 9.16
C LYS A 79 13.09 -10.58 10.34
N ASN A 80 13.31 -11.90 10.27
CA ASN A 80 12.93 -12.81 11.36
C ASN A 80 13.70 -12.48 12.64
#